data_AF-A0A3N4K7B9-F1
#
_entry.id   AF-A0A3N4K7B9-F1
#
_cell.length_a   1.000
_cell.length_b   1.000
_cell.length_c   1.000
_cell.angle_alpha   90.00
_cell.angle_beta   90.00
_cell.angle_gamma   90.00
#
_symmetry.space_group_name_H-M   'P 1'
#
loop_
_entity.id
_entity.type
_entity.pdbx_description
1 polymer ?
#
loop_
_entity_poly.entity_id
_entity_poly.type
_entity_poly.pdbx_seq_one_letter_code
_entity_poly.pdbx_strand_id
1 'polypeptide(L)'
;MDESGVQIGCPTGEIIVVPTEVKELYTASPENRKSLMIIEAICADGTPPPPPVIICPGEKIMESWIHENLTGAEVITVSPTGYTNENIALAWLDHFIKHIEAGPDKH
;
A
#
# COMPACT_ATOMS: atom_id res chain seq x y z
N MET A 1 -9.83 9.69 4.94
CA MET A 1 -8.95 9.28 3.85
C MET A 1 -7.57 9.79 4.20
N ASP A 2 -6.56 8.93 4.06
CA ASP A 2 -5.16 9.28 4.20
C ASP A 2 -4.35 8.62 3.07
N GLU A 3 -3.19 9.20 2.76
CA GLU A 3 -2.26 8.64 1.77
C GLU A 3 -0.91 8.35 2.47
N SER A 4 -0.54 7.07 2.51
CA SER A 4 0.63 6.58 3.23
C SER A 4 1.63 5.91 2.29
N GLY A 5 2.91 6.26 2.44
CA GLY A 5 4.01 5.68 1.66
C GLY A 5 4.65 4.48 2.36
N VAL A 6 4.90 3.41 1.63
CA VAL A 6 5.61 2.20 2.10
C VAL A 6 6.89 2.01 1.31
N GLN A 7 8.04 2.14 1.98
CA GLN A 7 9.34 1.97 1.33
C GLN A 7 9.64 0.48 1.06
N ILE A 8 10.01 0.18 -0.18
CA ILE A 8 10.33 -1.17 -0.62
C ILE A 8 11.71 -1.58 -0.07
N GLY A 9 11.78 -2.78 0.50
CA GLY A 9 13.04 -3.38 0.94
C GLY A 9 13.63 -2.73 2.19
N CYS A 10 12.81 -2.07 3.01
CA CYS A 10 13.22 -1.60 4.33
C CYS A 10 12.96 -2.71 5.37
N PRO A 11 13.99 -3.48 5.80
CA PRO A 11 13.80 -4.50 6.81
C PRO A 11 13.45 -3.86 8.16
N THR A 12 12.66 -4.57 8.96
CA THR A 12 12.48 -4.21 10.37
C THR A 12 13.75 -4.59 11.16
N GLY A 13 13.96 -3.98 12.33
CA GLY A 13 15.06 -4.39 13.21
C GLY A 13 14.97 -5.89 13.56
N GLU A 14 16.09 -6.60 13.41
CA GLU A 14 16.18 -8.04 13.64
C GLU A 14 16.93 -8.34 14.94
N ILE A 15 16.51 -9.40 15.63
CA ILE A 15 17.26 -9.95 16.77
C ILE A 15 18.18 -11.04 16.24
N ILE A 16 19.48 -10.89 16.48
CA ILE A 16 20.51 -11.81 16.03
C ILE A 16 21.34 -12.32 17.21
N VAL A 17 21.79 -13.57 17.13
CA VAL A 17 22.71 -14.16 18.10
C VAL A 17 24.10 -14.22 17.47
N VAL A 18 25.08 -13.55 18.06
CA VAL A 18 26.45 -13.47 17.56
C VAL A 18 27.47 -13.89 18.64
N PRO A 19 28.66 -14.39 18.25
CA PRO A 19 29.75 -14.62 19.19
C PRO A 19 30.17 -13.33 19.91
N THR A 20 30.71 -13.46 21.13
CA THR A 20 31.11 -12.33 21.99
C THR A 20 32.13 -11.40 21.33
N GLU A 21 32.90 -11.88 20.37
CA GLU A 21 33.93 -11.13 19.66
C GLU A 21 33.35 -10.16 18.62
N VAL A 22 32.10 -10.35 18.19
CA VAL A 22 31.45 -9.50 17.19
C VAL A 22 30.90 -8.24 17.86
N LYS A 23 31.50 -7.10 17.55
CA LYS A 23 31.09 -5.79 18.11
C LYS A 23 29.95 -5.13 17.34
N GLU A 24 29.90 -5.35 16.03
CA GLU A 24 28.93 -4.73 15.13
C GLU A 24 28.59 -5.69 14.00
N LEU A 25 27.33 -5.72 13.57
CA LEU A 25 26.87 -6.43 12.39
C LEU A 25 26.05 -5.47 11.53
N TYR A 26 26.29 -5.49 10.22
CA TYR A 26 25.60 -4.65 9.25
C TYR A 26 24.93 -5.54 8.19
N THR A 27 23.67 -5.25 7.91
CA THR A 27 22.96 -5.81 6.76
C THR A 27 22.94 -4.77 5.66
N ALA A 28 23.25 -5.19 4.43
CA ALA A 28 23.13 -4.31 3.28
C ALA A 28 21.66 -3.88 3.14
N SER A 29 21.40 -2.58 3.32
CA SER A 29 20.11 -2.01 2.93
C SER A 29 20.11 -1.81 1.41
N PRO A 30 19.04 -2.16 0.70
CA PRO A 30 18.88 -1.68 -0.66
C PRO A 30 18.91 -0.14 -0.64
N GLU A 31 19.81 0.47 -1.40
CA GLU A 31 19.92 1.94 -1.51
C GLU A 31 18.71 2.56 -2.25
N ASN A 32 17.84 1.72 -2.80
CA ASN A 32 16.70 2.12 -3.57
C ASN A 32 15.56 2.62 -2.66
N ARG A 33 15.33 3.94 -2.64
CA ARG A 33 14.24 4.60 -1.87
C ARG A 33 12.89 4.57 -2.56
N LYS A 34 12.62 3.57 -3.40
CA LYS A 34 11.31 3.42 -4.03
C LYS A 34 10.28 3.08 -2.97
N SER A 35 9.14 3.75 -3.08
CA SER A 35 7.99 3.51 -2.21
C SER A 35 6.76 3.20 -3.05
N LEU A 36 5.84 2.45 -2.48
CA LEU A 36 4.46 2.37 -2.94
C LEU A 36 3.65 3.42 -2.18
N MET A 37 2.65 4.00 -2.82
CA MET A 37 1.68 4.85 -2.11
C MET A 37 0.38 4.06 -1.93
N ILE A 38 -0.22 4.18 -0.76
CA ILE A 38 -1.47 3.51 -0.40
C ILE A 38 -2.46 4.59 0.00
N ILE A 39 -3.63 4.60 -0.62
CA ILE A 39 -4.77 5.40 -0.21
C ILE A 39 -5.68 4.53 0.63
N GLU A 40 -5.94 4.95 1.88
CA GLU A 40 -6.77 4.24 2.83
C GLU A 40 -7.81 5.14 3.50
N ALA A 41 -8.81 4.51 4.10
CA ALA A 41 -9.83 5.19 4.88
C ALA A 41 -10.22 4.31 6.07
N ILE A 42 -10.67 4.95 7.15
CA ILE A 42 -11.20 4.28 8.34
C ILE A 42 -12.67 4.64 8.52
N CYS A 43 -13.45 3.71 9.06
CA CYS A 43 -14.84 3.93 9.39
C CYS A 43 -14.97 4.23 10.89
N ALA A 44 -15.57 5.37 11.26
CA ALA A 44 -15.69 5.79 12.65
C ALA A 44 -16.75 4.99 13.43
N ASP A 45 -17.63 4.27 12.73
CA ASP A 45 -18.67 3.40 13.30
C ASP A 45 -18.15 1.99 13.65
N GLY A 46 -16.86 1.71 13.41
CA GLY A 46 -16.24 0.42 13.67
C GLY A 46 -16.53 -0.65 12.61
N THR A 47 -17.18 -0.30 11.51
CA THR A 47 -17.30 -1.21 10.35
C THR A 47 -15.93 -1.44 9.71
N PRO A 48 -15.74 -2.57 8.98
CA PRO A 48 -14.50 -2.79 8.25
C PRO A 48 -14.24 -1.64 7.26
N PRO A 49 -13.00 -1.13 7.19
CA PRO A 49 -12.66 -0.10 6.22
C PRO A 49 -12.79 -0.66 4.79
N PRO A 50 -13.08 0.20 3.80
CA PRO A 50 -13.07 -0.21 2.40
C PRO A 50 -11.66 -0.67 1.97
N PRO A 51 -11.54 -1.58 0.99
CA PRO A 51 -10.24 -2.04 0.51
C PRO A 51 -9.38 -0.87 0.04
N PRO A 52 -8.05 -0.88 0.27
CA PRO A 52 -7.17 0.22 -0.12
C PRO A 52 -6.97 0.32 -1.64
N VAL A 53 -6.47 1.48 -2.08
CA VAL A 53 -5.93 1.68 -3.43
C VAL A 53 -4.42 1.78 -3.33
N ILE A 54 -3.71 0.91 -4.05
CA ILE A 54 -2.25 0.81 -4.05
C ILE A 54 -1.73 1.39 -5.36
N ILE A 55 -0.78 2.32 -5.28
CA ILE A 55 -0.17 3.01 -6.41
C ILE A 55 1.30 2.58 -6.51
N CYS A 56 1.62 1.92 -7.62
CA CYS A 56 2.98 1.51 -7.95
C CYS A 56 3.64 2.55 -8.88
N PRO A 57 4.88 2.99 -8.60
CA PRO A 57 5.63 3.82 -9.56
C PRO A 57 5.94 3.01 -10.82
N GLY A 58 5.47 3.47 -11.98
CA GLY A 58 5.73 2.83 -13.27
C GLY A 58 4.58 2.99 -14.27
N GLU A 59 4.58 2.12 -15.28
CA GLU A 59 3.58 2.12 -16.36
C GLU A 59 2.74 0.83 -16.41
N LYS A 60 3.24 -0.27 -15.85
CA LYS A 60 2.58 -1.58 -15.90
C LYS A 60 2.84 -2.35 -14.62
N ILE A 61 1.85 -3.14 -14.22
CA ILE A 61 1.95 -4.11 -13.13
C ILE A 61 2.27 -5.46 -13.75
N MET A 62 3.27 -6.15 -13.22
CA MET A 62 3.52 -7.55 -13.57
C MET A 62 2.64 -8.43 -12.70
N GLU A 63 1.96 -9.40 -13.30
CA GLU A 63 1.12 -10.36 -12.56
C GLU A 63 1.92 -11.08 -11.46
N SER A 64 3.20 -11.35 -11.71
CA SER A 64 4.12 -11.96 -10.74
C SER A 64 4.40 -11.12 -9.48
N TRP A 65 3.99 -9.85 -9.44
CA TRP A 65 4.09 -9.01 -8.25
C TRP A 65 2.89 -9.19 -7.30
N ILE A 66 1.80 -9.80 -7.76
CA ILE A 66 0.58 -9.97 -6.99
C ILE A 66 0.69 -11.24 -6.15
N HIS A 67 0.71 -11.07 -4.83
CA HIS A 67 0.77 -12.18 -3.89
C HIS A 67 -0.63 -12.76 -3.65
N GLU A 68 -0.71 -14.08 -3.43
CA GLU A 68 -1.96 -14.81 -3.10
C GLU A 68 -2.66 -14.37 -1.80
N ASN A 69 -2.01 -13.50 -1.00
CA ASN A 69 -2.58 -12.98 0.24
C ASN A 69 -3.50 -11.77 -0.01
N LEU A 70 -3.50 -11.22 -1.23
CA LEU A 70 -4.41 -10.16 -1.63
C LEU A 70 -5.78 -10.76 -1.91
N THR A 71 -6.82 -10.09 -1.47
CA THR A 71 -8.20 -10.58 -1.63
C THR A 71 -8.73 -10.37 -3.05
N GLY A 72 -8.10 -9.46 -3.81
CA GLY A 72 -8.56 -9.03 -5.12
C GLY A 72 -9.63 -7.94 -5.05
N ALA A 73 -10.03 -7.53 -3.85
CA ALA A 73 -10.91 -6.39 -3.65
C ALA A 73 -10.14 -5.06 -3.67
N GLU A 74 -8.82 -5.10 -3.43
CA GLU A 74 -7.94 -3.94 -3.50
C GLU A 74 -7.79 -3.47 -4.95
N VAL A 75 -7.65 -2.15 -5.13
CA VAL A 75 -7.31 -1.59 -6.45
C VAL A 75 -5.80 -1.43 -6.50
N ILE A 76 -5.15 -2.04 -7.48
CA ILE A 76 -3.71 -1.87 -7.72
C ILE A 76 -3.55 -1.13 -9.05
N THR A 77 -2.97 0.05 -8.98
CA THR A 77 -2.79 0.95 -10.12
C THR A 77 -1.34 1.42 -10.22
N VAL A 78 -1.04 2.13 -11.30
CA VAL A 78 0.29 2.68 -11.57
C VAL A 78 0.20 4.18 -11.82
N SER A 79 1.25 4.89 -11.45
CA SER A 79 1.49 6.24 -11.94
C SER A 79 2.97 6.43 -12.25
N PRO A 80 3.34 7.27 -13.24
CA PRO A 80 4.75 7.51 -13.55
C PRO A 80 5.57 8.01 -12.36
N THR A 81 4.92 8.75 -11.44
CA THR A 81 5.55 9.35 -10.27
C THR A 81 5.47 8.46 -9.02
N GLY A 82 4.56 7.47 -9.01
CA GLY A 82 4.21 6.68 -7.82
C GLY A 82 3.23 7.37 -6.87
N TYR A 83 2.75 8.57 -7.20
CA TYR A 83 1.80 9.33 -6.37
C TYR A 83 0.40 9.39 -6.98
N THR A 84 -0.56 9.79 -6.16
CA THR A 84 -1.94 10.08 -6.58
C THR A 84 -2.01 11.20 -7.61
N ASN A 85 -3.00 11.12 -8.50
CA ASN A 85 -3.37 12.16 -9.45
C ASN A 85 -4.91 12.25 -9.55
N GLU A 86 -5.42 13.20 -10.33
CA GLU A 86 -6.87 13.45 -10.48
C GLU A 86 -7.66 12.19 -10.88
N ASN A 87 -7.14 11.41 -11.85
CA ASN A 87 -7.82 10.20 -12.31
C ASN A 87 -7.82 9.10 -11.23
N ILE A 88 -6.71 8.96 -10.49
CA ILE A 88 -6.62 7.98 -9.40
C ILE A 88 -7.53 8.40 -8.23
N ALA A 89 -7.61 9.70 -7.93
CA ALA A 89 -8.51 10.21 -6.89
C ALA A 89 -9.99 9.96 -7.23
N LEU A 90 -10.38 10.15 -8.49
CA LEU A 90 -11.73 9.81 -8.96
C LEU A 90 -12.00 8.31 -8.88
N ALA A 91 -11.05 7.48 -9.33
CA ALA A 91 -11.17 6.03 -9.21
C ALA A 91 -11.27 5.57 -7.75
N TRP A 92 -10.54 6.22 -6.83
CA TRP A 92 -10.67 5.98 -5.40
C TRP A 92 -12.06 6.36 -4.87
N LEU A 93 -12.64 7.48 -5.30
CA LEU A 93 -14.00 7.87 -4.91
C LEU A 93 -15.04 6.85 -5.36
N ASP A 94 -14.98 6.40 -6.62
CA ASP A 94 -15.89 5.37 -7.14
C ASP A 94 -15.73 4.06 -6.37
N HIS A 95 -14.49 3.65 -6.12
CA HIS A 95 -14.16 2.47 -5.31
C HIS A 95 -14.68 2.59 -3.88
N PHE A 96 -14.51 3.76 -3.26
CA PHE A 96 -14.98 4.04 -1.92
C PHE A 96 -16.50 3.93 -1.85
N ILE A 97 -17.24 4.66 -2.71
CA ILE A 97 -18.71 4.65 -2.75
C ILE A 97 -19.27 3.24 -2.95
N LYS A 98 -18.64 2.44 -3.83
CA LYS A 98 -19.02 1.05 -4.07
C LYS A 98 -18.94 0.18 -2.79
N HIS A 99 -17.97 0.43 -1.92
CA HIS A 99 -17.72 -0.40 -0.75
C HIS A 99 -18.35 0.11 0.55
N ILE A 100 -18.52 1.43 0.70
CA ILE A 100 -19.17 1.99 1.89
C ILE A 100 -20.69 1.98 1.81
N GLU A 101 -21.24 1.49 0.70
CA GLU A 101 -22.68 1.27 0.56
C GLU A 101 -23.51 2.55 0.77
N ALA A 102 -22.92 3.74 0.69
CA ALA A 102 -23.58 5.03 0.97
C ALA A 102 -24.40 5.57 -0.22
N GLY A 103 -24.99 4.67 -1.01
CA GLY A 103 -25.85 5.02 -2.13
C GLY A 103 -27.19 5.62 -1.67
N PRO A 104 -27.83 6.46 -2.50
CA PRO A 104 -29.12 7.09 -2.19
C PRO A 104 -30.27 6.08 -1.98
N ASP A 105 -30.09 4.82 -2.39
CA ASP A 105 -31.07 3.74 -2.27
C ASP A 105 -31.09 3.07 -0.89
N LYS A 106 -30.35 3.60 0.10
CA LYS A 106 -30.15 3.01 1.43
C LYS A 106 -31.00 3.66 2.55
N HIS A 107 -32.20 4.13 2.23
CA HIS A 107 -33.19 4.63 3.19
C HIS A 107 -34.37 3.67 3.38
#